data_AF-A0A948CPG5-F1
#
_entry.id   AF-A0A948CPG5-F1
#
_cell.length_a   1.000
_cell.length_b   1.000
_cell.length_c   1.000
_cell.angle_alpha   90.00
_cell.angle_beta   90.00
_cell.angle_gamma   90.00
#
_symmetry.space_group_name_H-M   'P 1'
#
loop_
_entity.id
_entity.type
_entity.pdbx_description
1 polymer ?
#
loop_
_entity_poly.entity_id
_entity_poly.type
_entity_poly.pdbx_seq_one_letter_code
_entity_poly.pdbx_strand_id
1 'polypeptide(L)'
;MISEVEDNNVAALGSNLTELRDRLLRVLCVMLIATLSMIPFSQDIYSLVAGPLLKYLPEGGHMIATEVTSTFMAPLKLVLYAAFALSMPVILFQLWAFISPSLYQSK
;
A
#
# COMPACT_ATOMS: atom_id res chain seq x y z
N MET A 1 -18.77 18.97 36.71
CA MET A 1 -18.30 19.86 35.64
C MET A 1 -16.94 19.45 35.08
N ILE A 2 -15.87 19.26 35.88
CA ILE A 2 -14.56 18.77 35.36
C ILE A 2 -14.65 17.28 34.94
N SER A 3 -15.40 16.46 35.66
CA SER A 3 -15.61 15.03 35.36
C SER A 3 -16.31 14.77 34.03
N GLU A 4 -17.32 15.58 33.67
CA GLU A 4 -18.04 15.44 32.39
C GLU A 4 -17.17 15.84 31.18
N VAL A 5 -16.26 16.81 31.34
CA VAL A 5 -15.33 17.20 30.26
C VAL A 5 -14.29 16.11 30.01
N GLU A 6 -13.85 15.40 31.06
CA GLU A 6 -12.90 14.29 30.91
C GLU A 6 -13.55 13.10 30.20
N ASP A 7 -14.76 12.68 30.62
CA ASP A 7 -15.51 11.59 29.98
C ASP A 7 -15.81 11.86 28.49
N ASN A 8 -16.16 13.10 28.12
CA ASN A 8 -16.39 13.48 26.72
C ASN A 8 -15.12 13.39 25.86
N ASN A 9 -13.96 13.74 26.41
CA ASN A 9 -12.69 13.62 25.71
C ASN A 9 -12.28 12.16 25.51
N VAL A 10 -12.48 11.27 26.49
CA VAL A 10 -12.18 9.84 26.32
C VAL A 10 -13.09 9.22 25.23
N ALA A 11 -14.37 9.61 25.19
CA ALA A 11 -15.30 9.19 24.14
C ALA A 11 -14.89 9.73 22.75
N ALA A 12 -14.47 10.99 22.66
CA ALA A 12 -14.00 11.60 21.41
C ALA A 12 -12.70 10.96 20.89
N LEU A 13 -11.73 10.71 21.77
CA LEU A 13 -10.47 10.02 21.44
C LEU A 13 -10.75 8.60 20.93
N GLY A 14 -11.64 7.86 21.59
CA GLY A 14 -12.06 6.52 21.17
C GLY A 14 -12.74 6.52 19.79
N SER A 15 -13.59 7.52 19.51
CA SER A 15 -14.26 7.66 18.21
C SER A 15 -13.26 7.94 17.08
N ASN A 16 -12.30 8.85 17.30
CA ASN A 16 -11.28 9.19 16.30
C ASN A 16 -10.36 8.01 15.96
N LEU A 17 -9.96 7.22 16.97
CA LEU A 17 -9.15 6.00 16.78
C LEU A 17 -9.92 4.93 15.98
N THR A 18 -11.22 4.79 16.26
CA THR A 18 -12.09 3.84 15.54
C THR A 18 -12.23 4.24 14.07
N GLU A 19 -12.39 5.54 13.79
CA GLU A 19 -12.41 6.04 12.43
C GLU A 19 -11.10 5.75 11.69
N LEU A 20 -9.94 6.04 12.30
CA LEU A 20 -8.64 5.74 11.71
C LEU A 20 -8.50 4.25 11.36
N ARG A 21 -8.90 3.35 12.27
CA ARG A 21 -8.85 1.90 12.05
C ARG A 21 -9.69 1.49 10.85
N ASP A 22 -10.93 1.95 10.76
CA ASP A 22 -11.84 1.56 9.69
C ASP A 22 -11.36 2.08 8.32
N ARG A 23 -10.78 3.29 8.30
CA ARG A 23 -10.13 3.84 7.10
C ARG A 23 -8.90 3.03 6.69
N LEU A 24 -8.06 2.62 7.64
CA LEU A 24 -6.89 1.79 7.41
C LEU A 24 -7.28 0.42 6.84
N LEU A 25 -8.30 -0.24 7.42
CA LEU A 25 -8.81 -1.51 6.92
C LEU A 25 -9.34 -1.39 5.49
N ARG A 26 -10.05 -0.29 5.16
CA ARG A 26 -10.54 -0.06 3.80
C ARG A 26 -9.40 0.09 2.79
N VAL A 27 -8.37 0.88 3.12
CA VAL A 27 -7.18 1.03 2.27
C VAL A 27 -6.46 -0.30 2.09
N LEU A 28 -6.31 -1.07 3.16
CA LEU A 28 -5.69 -2.38 3.11
C LEU A 28 -6.49 -3.34 2.23
N CYS A 29 -7.82 -3.35 2.32
CA CYS A 29 -8.68 -4.15 1.44
C CYS A 29 -8.53 -3.74 -0.04
N VAL A 30 -8.53 -2.45 -0.35
CA VAL A 30 -8.34 -1.97 -1.73
C VAL A 30 -6.97 -2.38 -2.27
N MET A 31 -5.91 -2.23 -1.47
CA MET A 31 -4.56 -2.63 -1.83
C MET A 31 -4.47 -4.14 -2.06
N LEU A 32 -5.11 -4.96 -1.21
CA LEU A 32 -5.16 -6.41 -1.37
C LEU A 32 -5.91 -6.81 -2.64
N ILE A 33 -7.07 -6.20 -2.93
CA ILE A 33 -7.83 -6.47 -4.16
C ILE A 33 -7.01 -6.11 -5.40
N ALA A 34 -6.38 -4.92 -5.40
CA ALA A 34 -5.51 -4.48 -6.49
C ALA A 34 -4.34 -5.46 -6.68
N THR A 35 -3.69 -5.88 -5.59
CA THR A 35 -2.59 -6.84 -5.62
C THR A 35 -3.06 -8.18 -6.20
N LEU A 36 -4.14 -8.76 -5.67
CA LEU A 36 -4.70 -10.04 -6.13
C LEU A 36 -5.08 -9.98 -7.62
N SER A 37 -5.61 -8.86 -8.10
CA SER A 37 -5.96 -8.67 -9.51
C SER A 37 -4.74 -8.62 -10.44
N MET A 38 -3.57 -8.22 -9.94
CA MET A 38 -2.33 -8.14 -10.70
C MET A 38 -1.46 -9.40 -10.61
N ILE A 39 -1.71 -10.32 -9.66
CA ILE A 39 -0.98 -11.60 -9.54
C ILE A 39 -0.91 -12.38 -10.87
N PRO A 40 -2.00 -12.57 -11.64
CA PRO A 40 -1.91 -13.31 -12.91
C PRO A 40 -1.04 -12.61 -13.95
N PHE A 41 -0.92 -11.28 -13.89
CA PHE A 41 -0.10 -10.46 -14.80
C PHE A 41 1.34 -10.27 -14.30
N SER A 42 1.70 -10.84 -13.15
CA SER A 42 3.01 -10.66 -12.50
C SER A 42 4.18 -11.06 -13.40
N GLN A 43 4.03 -12.14 -14.16
CA GLN A 43 5.07 -12.63 -15.07
C GLN A 43 5.29 -11.68 -16.25
N ASP A 44 4.22 -11.11 -16.81
CA ASP A 44 4.30 -10.15 -17.92
C ASP A 44 4.98 -8.86 -17.47
N ILE A 45 4.59 -8.33 -16.30
CA ILE A 45 5.19 -7.13 -15.70
C ILE A 45 6.68 -7.37 -15.40
N TYR A 46 7.03 -8.55 -14.88
CA TYR A 46 8.42 -8.91 -14.63
C TYR A 46 9.23 -9.02 -15.93
N SER A 47 8.69 -9.65 -16.97
CA SER A 47 9.37 -9.79 -18.26
C SER A 47 9.62 -8.44 -18.95
N LEU A 48 8.69 -7.50 -18.81
CA LEU A 48 8.81 -6.12 -19.31
C LEU A 48 9.98 -5.38 -18.64
N VAL A 49 10.16 -5.56 -17.33
CA VAL A 49 11.21 -4.89 -16.55
C VAL A 49 12.55 -5.61 -16.67
N ALA A 50 12.57 -6.94 -16.77
CA ALA A 50 13.79 -7.74 -16.92
C ALA A 50 14.39 -7.65 -18.34
N GLY A 51 13.57 -7.45 -19.36
CA GLY A 51 14.00 -7.29 -20.76
C GLY A 51 15.09 -6.23 -21.00
N PRO A 52 14.96 -4.98 -20.52
CA PRO A 52 15.99 -3.97 -20.70
C PRO A 52 17.26 -4.25 -19.88
N LEU A 53 17.18 -4.89 -18.71
CA LEU A 53 18.36 -5.24 -17.90
C LEU A 53 19.24 -6.30 -18.60
N LEU A 54 18.63 -7.26 -19.29
CA LEU A 54 19.35 -8.24 -20.12
C LEU A 54 20.07 -7.57 -21.31
N LYS A 55 19.57 -6.44 -21.79
CA LYS A 55 20.14 -5.71 -22.95
C LYS A 55 21.41 -4.90 -22.60
N TYR A 56 21.63 -4.60 -21.32
CA TYR A 56 22.84 -3.95 -20.83
C TYR A 56 23.88 -4.94 -20.27
N LEU A 57 23.63 -6.25 -20.39
CA LEU A 57 24.55 -7.26 -19.93
C LEU A 57 25.55 -7.63 -21.06
N PRO A 58 26.87 -7.48 -20.85
CA PRO A 58 27.87 -7.83 -21.86
C PRO A 58 27.87 -9.33 -22.17
N GLU A 59 28.19 -9.66 -23.43
CA GLU A 59 28.18 -11.04 -23.95
C GLU A 59 29.09 -11.96 -23.11
N GLY A 60 28.50 -12.97 -22.45
CA GLY A 60 29.22 -13.96 -21.65
C GLY A 60 28.94 -13.98 -20.14
N GLY A 61 28.07 -13.10 -19.63
CA GLY A 61 27.66 -13.12 -18.21
C GLY A 61 26.71 -14.28 -17.89
N HIS A 62 27.23 -15.40 -17.42
CA HIS A 62 26.40 -16.45 -16.83
C HIS A 62 25.65 -15.90 -15.60
N MET A 63 24.33 -16.01 -15.63
CA MET A 63 23.46 -15.75 -14.48
C MET A 63 23.78 -16.77 -13.39
N ILE A 64 24.65 -16.41 -12.44
CA ILE A 64 24.81 -17.19 -11.22
C ILE A 64 23.52 -17.02 -10.43
N ALA A 65 22.80 -18.12 -10.22
CA ALA A 65 21.55 -18.20 -9.50
C ALA A 65 21.67 -17.54 -8.12
N THR A 66 21.25 -16.28 -8.03
CA THR A 66 21.05 -15.58 -6.76
C THR A 66 19.70 -16.04 -6.21
N GLU A 67 19.75 -17.16 -5.50
CA GLU A 67 18.67 -17.76 -4.69
C GLU A 67 17.36 -18.08 -5.46
N VAL A 68 16.96 -19.35 -5.44
CA VAL A 68 15.68 -19.83 -6.00
C VAL A 68 14.45 -19.08 -5.48
N THR A 69 14.57 -18.39 -4.35
CA THR A 69 13.55 -17.51 -3.76
C THR A 69 13.34 -16.22 -4.57
N SER A 70 14.36 -15.72 -5.27
CA SER A 70 14.35 -14.45 -6.00
C SER A 70 13.40 -14.46 -7.20
N THR A 71 13.33 -15.56 -7.95
CA THR A 71 12.44 -15.70 -9.13
C THR A 71 10.96 -15.57 -8.77
N PHE A 72 10.58 -15.91 -7.53
CA PHE A 72 9.20 -15.76 -7.06
C PHE A 72 8.98 -14.44 -6.30
N MET A 73 9.94 -14.03 -5.48
CA MET A 73 9.82 -12.81 -4.67
C MET A 73 9.96 -11.52 -5.48
N ALA A 74 10.75 -11.52 -6.58
CA ALA A 74 10.94 -10.32 -7.39
C ALA A 74 9.66 -9.91 -8.14
N PRO A 75 8.94 -10.81 -8.85
CA PRO A 75 7.64 -10.48 -9.44
C PRO A 75 6.60 -10.09 -8.39
N LEU A 76 6.56 -10.78 -7.24
CA LEU A 76 5.62 -10.48 -6.16
C LEU A 76 5.82 -9.08 -5.58
N LYS A 77 7.07 -8.67 -5.29
CA LYS A 77 7.39 -7.32 -4.80
C LYS A 77 7.03 -6.25 -5.83
N LEU A 78 7.27 -6.53 -7.11
CA LEU A 78 6.95 -5.60 -8.20
C LEU A 78 5.43 -5.39 -8.33
N VAL A 79 4.65 -6.46 -8.27
CA VAL A 79 3.17 -6.38 -8.24
C VAL A 79 2.68 -5.63 -7.01
N LEU A 80 3.28 -5.84 -5.84
CA LEU A 80 2.92 -5.10 -4.62
C LEU A 80 3.13 -3.59 -4.80
N TYR A 81 4.28 -3.18 -5.36
CA TYR A 81 4.56 -1.77 -5.62
C TYR A 81 3.67 -1.18 -6.71
N ALA A 82 3.38 -1.94 -7.77
CA ALA A 82 2.47 -1.54 -8.84
C ALA A 82 1.03 -1.37 -8.32
N ALA A 83 0.54 -2.32 -7.52
CA ALA A 83 -0.76 -2.26 -6.88
C ALA A 83 -0.86 -1.11 -5.88
N PHE A 84 0.21 -0.84 -5.12
CA PHE A 84 0.32 0.33 -4.24
C PHE A 84 0.24 1.64 -5.03
N ALA A 85 0.98 1.75 -6.13
CA ALA A 85 0.92 2.90 -7.02
C ALA A 85 -0.46 3.08 -7.65
N LEU A 86 -1.14 2.00 -8.04
CA LEU A 86 -2.50 2.03 -8.54
C LEU A 86 -3.52 2.44 -7.46
N SER A 87 -3.27 2.04 -6.21
CA SER A 87 -4.12 2.37 -5.06
C SER A 87 -3.90 3.79 -4.53
N MET A 88 -2.85 4.49 -4.98
CA MET A 88 -2.49 5.85 -4.52
C MET A 88 -3.66 6.84 -4.51
N PRO A 89 -4.51 6.95 -5.56
CA PRO A 89 -5.62 7.91 -5.56
C PRO A 89 -6.59 7.66 -4.41
N VAL A 90 -6.88 6.40 -4.11
CA VAL A 90 -7.79 6.01 -3.02
C VAL A 90 -7.14 6.26 -1.67
N ILE A 91 -5.86 5.91 -1.53
CA ILE A 91 -5.08 6.15 -0.30
C ILE A 91 -5.05 7.65 0.03
N LEU A 92 -4.72 8.48 -0.96
CA LEU A 92 -4.67 9.94 -0.83
C LEU A 92 -6.02 10.52 -0.47
N PHE A 93 -7.10 10.09 -1.15
CA PHE A 93 -8.45 10.53 -0.84
C PHE A 93 -8.85 10.16 0.60
N GLN A 94 -8.60 8.92 1.00
CA GLN A 94 -8.96 8.44 2.33
C GLN A 94 -8.17 9.13 3.44
N LEU A 95 -6.89 9.43 3.17
CA LEU A 95 -5.99 10.15 4.07
C LEU A 95 -6.40 11.61 4.21
N TRP A 96 -6.70 12.30 3.11
CA TRP A 96 -7.15 13.69 3.15
C TRP A 96 -8.52 13.82 3.85
N ALA A 97 -9.44 12.90 3.56
CA ALA A 97 -10.73 12.86 4.23
C ALA A 97 -10.65 12.58 5.75
N PHE A 98 -9.49 12.14 6.28
CA PHE A 98 -9.22 12.06 7.72
C PHE A 98 -8.57 13.34 8.26
N ILE A 99 -7.63 13.92 7.51
CA ILE A 99 -6.96 15.15 7.91
C ILE A 99 -7.93 16.34 7.95
N SER A 100 -8.84 16.46 6.98
CA SER A 100 -9.82 17.55 6.92
C SER A 100 -10.69 17.65 8.19
N PRO A 101 -11.41 16.61 8.63
CA PRO A 101 -12.19 16.70 9.87
C PRO A 101 -11.31 16.88 11.11
N SER A 102 -10.07 16.37 11.13
CA SER A 102 -9.15 16.53 12.26
C SER A 102 -8.69 17.98 12.46
N LEU A 103 -8.50 18.74 11.37
CA LEU A 103 -8.04 20.13 11.43
C LEU A 103 -9.16 21.16 11.56
N TYR A 104 -10.36 20.88 11.04
CA TYR A 104 -11.47 21.84 11.03
C TYR A 104 -12.44 21.72 12.22
N GLN A 105 -12.28 20.71 13.08
CA GLN A 105 -13.09 20.55 14.31
C GLN A 105 -12.57 21.40 15.50
N SER A 106 -12.10 22.61 15.23
CA SER A 106 -11.91 23.62 16.28
C SER A 106 -13.19 24.43 16.42
N LYS A 107 -14.20 23.88 17.10
CA LYS A 107 -15.32 24.63 17.70
C LYS A 107 -15.82 23.93 18.95
#